data_AF-A0A3B9BF27-F1
#
_entry.id   AF-A0A3B9BF27-F1
#
_cell.length_a   1.000
_cell.length_b   1.000
_cell.length_c   1.000
_cell.angle_alpha   90.00
_cell.angle_beta   90.00
_cell.angle_gamma   90.00
#
_symmetry.space_group_name_H-M   'P 1'
#
loop_
_entity.id
_entity.type
_entity.pdbx_description
1 polymer ?
#
loop_
_entity_poly.entity_id
_entity_poly.type
_entity_poly.pdbx_seq_one_letter_code
_entity_poly.pdbx_strand_id
1 'polypeptide(L)'
;MKAFFFIFWITCSSLNGQFIELKNTTGTIIEARVLSFQNGKVKLQRNDGLTFVASISIFDSQSIEVIKQKAGEISESKKSRTVSSGSRAEKSKVSFSKMNESVGQELFVDINLWDDTADEVGGRLNWPVESATSNSISCRLYAPSNYRFLGSRPYSAVFYGSTDNISSFSLVFANKGDCFAAGGVAEEHFKDGTVTNDPAELEKMIERDAEFITQKLDDILGPGKRQNFGQGSAKRKVTRWDWNDHSFLVSVAEGEFVSLSIDKIEVADKRGRQSKVADMHLRRVHEANVEKRDNGDVVILNIPMVDQGPKGYCVPATFERCMRYMEIPADMYLLAMAGNTGMGGGTVISTLVNSVQQEVWTAGRTLNTLNGFPTFKELEKYLKDGVPILWGMHSTQWFNDTANRRTSMRKASQPDMWRKIIEKADEKLEDVSSPQRGENLHICIIHGFNETTKEIAFTDSWGPRFTERWISAKEAEHFSSGRCWVIEY
;
A
#
# COMPACT_ATOMS: atom_id res chain seq x y z
N MET A 1 60.76 -10.76 -7.05
CA MET A 1 59.48 -10.66 -7.77
C MET A 1 58.36 -10.51 -6.75
N LYS A 2 57.89 -9.29 -6.52
CA LYS A 2 56.75 -9.00 -5.64
C LYS A 2 55.69 -8.31 -6.48
N ALA A 3 54.55 -8.98 -6.67
CA ALA A 3 53.41 -8.46 -7.41
C ALA A 3 52.66 -7.44 -6.54
N PHE A 4 52.37 -6.28 -7.13
CA PHE A 4 51.56 -5.22 -6.55
C PHE A 4 50.09 -5.63 -6.55
N PHE A 5 49.48 -5.70 -5.36
CA PHE A 5 48.03 -5.73 -5.18
C PHE A 5 47.51 -4.30 -5.26
N PHE A 6 46.73 -3.99 -6.28
CA PHE A 6 45.90 -2.77 -6.32
C PHE A 6 44.67 -3.02 -5.46
N ILE A 7 44.62 -2.39 -4.28
CA ILE A 7 43.40 -2.30 -3.46
C ILE A 7 42.56 -1.17 -4.07
N PHE A 8 41.49 -1.53 -4.76
CA PHE A 8 40.42 -0.57 -5.10
C PHE A 8 39.68 -0.20 -3.82
N TRP A 9 39.91 1.01 -3.32
CA TRP A 9 39.00 1.64 -2.37
C TRP A 9 37.71 1.97 -3.13
N ILE A 10 36.67 1.17 -2.91
CA ILE A 10 35.30 1.61 -3.20
C ILE A 10 35.00 2.69 -2.17
N THR A 11 35.10 3.94 -2.59
CA THR A 11 34.60 5.09 -1.83
C THR A 11 33.10 4.90 -1.66
N CYS A 12 32.70 4.51 -0.45
CA CYS A 12 31.33 4.61 0.02
C CYS A 12 30.90 6.08 -0.17
N SER A 13 29.92 6.31 -1.04
CA SER A 13 29.33 7.64 -1.23
C SER A 13 28.65 8.03 0.09
N SER A 14 29.33 8.90 0.82
CA SER A 14 28.86 9.42 2.09
C SER A 14 27.52 10.15 1.89
N LEU A 15 26.50 9.70 2.62
CA LEU A 15 25.33 10.51 2.93
C LEU A 15 25.80 11.64 3.88
N ASN A 16 26.34 12.71 3.30
CA ASN A 16 26.84 13.87 4.03
C ASN A 16 25.68 14.62 4.71
N GLY A 17 25.51 14.37 6.00
CA GLY A 17 24.78 15.24 6.92
C GLY A 17 25.36 15.06 8.31
N GLN A 18 25.88 16.13 8.91
CA GLN A 18 26.37 16.12 10.29
C GLN A 18 25.21 15.93 11.27
N PHE A 19 25.45 15.13 12.31
CA PHE A 19 24.56 15.07 13.47
C PHE A 19 24.66 16.37 14.26
N ILE A 20 23.51 16.88 14.68
CA ILE A 20 23.35 18.12 15.45
C ILE A 20 22.49 17.84 16.68
N GLU A 21 22.76 18.56 17.78
CA GLU A 21 21.85 18.58 18.92
C GLU A 21 20.64 19.45 18.61
N LEU A 22 19.45 18.89 18.84
CA LEU A 22 18.17 19.57 18.74
C LEU A 22 17.43 19.47 20.06
N LYS A 23 16.90 20.58 20.53
CA LYS A 23 16.18 20.69 21.79
C LYS A 23 14.72 21.02 21.52
N ASN A 24 13.83 20.27 22.16
CA ASN A 24 12.40 20.53 22.07
C ASN A 24 11.96 21.63 23.05
N THR A 25 10.73 22.12 22.90
CA THR A 25 10.14 23.18 23.76
C THR A 25 9.96 22.75 25.22
N THR A 26 10.00 21.45 25.51
CA THR A 26 9.94 20.91 26.89
C THR A 26 11.32 20.65 27.49
N GLY A 27 12.41 20.96 26.78
CA GLY A 27 13.79 20.84 27.24
C GLY A 27 14.49 19.51 26.95
N THR A 28 13.82 18.54 26.34
CA THR A 28 14.40 17.27 25.91
C THR A 28 15.33 17.50 24.72
N ILE A 29 16.54 16.93 24.80
CA ILE A 29 17.56 17.03 23.75
C ILE A 29 17.65 15.71 23.00
N ILE A 30 17.79 15.80 21.68
CA ILE A 30 18.08 14.68 20.79
C ILE A 30 19.30 15.01 19.94
N GLU A 31 20.06 13.99 19.54
CA GLU A 31 21.09 14.10 18.51
C GLU A 31 20.54 13.49 17.22
N ALA A 32 20.43 14.31 16.18
CA ALA A 32 19.88 13.89 14.90
C ALA A 32 20.51 14.65 13.74
N ARG A 33 20.50 14.06 12.54
CA ARG A 33 20.82 14.77 11.30
C ARG A 33 19.53 15.15 10.57
N VAL A 34 19.52 16.33 9.97
CA VAL A 34 18.42 16.79 9.12
C VAL A 34 18.52 16.10 7.77
N LEU A 35 17.43 15.46 7.34
CA LEU A 35 17.33 14.82 6.03
C LEU A 35 16.56 15.71 5.04
N SER A 36 15.51 16.37 5.52
CA SER A 36 14.73 17.34 4.76
C SER A 36 13.94 18.25 5.70
N PHE A 37 13.58 19.44 5.22
CA PHE A 37 12.67 20.37 5.90
C PHE A 37 11.79 21.05 4.87
N GLN A 38 10.48 20.93 5.03
CA GLN A 38 9.49 21.49 4.12
C GLN A 38 8.18 21.72 4.88
N ASN A 39 7.49 22.83 4.60
CA ASN A 39 6.16 23.14 5.14
C ASN A 39 6.07 23.04 6.68
N GLY A 40 7.11 23.49 7.39
CA GLY A 40 7.13 23.45 8.86
C GLY A 40 7.27 22.05 9.46
N LYS A 41 7.62 21.03 8.67
CA LYS A 41 7.99 19.69 9.16
C LYS A 41 9.44 19.40 8.82
N VAL A 42 10.15 18.72 9.72
CA VAL A 42 11.54 18.29 9.55
C VAL A 42 11.62 16.77 9.62
N LYS A 43 12.28 16.16 8.63
CA LYS A 43 12.65 14.74 8.65
C LYS A 43 14.03 14.63 9.29
N LEU A 44 14.10 13.89 10.38
CA LEU A 44 15.30 13.71 11.19
C LEU A 44 15.69 12.24 11.22
N GLN A 45 16.99 11.98 11.27
CA GLN A 45 17.51 10.66 11.56
C GLN A 45 18.42 10.70 12.78
N ARG A 46 18.15 9.84 13.75
CA ARG A 46 18.98 9.65 14.95
C ARG A 46 20.21 8.80 14.66
N ASN A 47 21.15 8.79 15.60
CA ASN A 47 22.39 8.02 15.50
C ASN A 47 22.17 6.50 15.40
N ASP A 48 21.08 5.99 15.97
CA ASP A 48 20.59 4.62 15.87
C ASP A 48 19.98 4.26 14.49
N GLY A 49 19.91 5.23 13.57
CA GLY A 49 19.36 5.06 12.22
C GLY A 49 17.86 5.30 12.11
N LEU A 50 17.14 5.45 13.24
CA LEU A 50 15.70 5.70 13.24
C LEU A 50 15.39 7.04 12.59
N THR A 51 14.51 7.00 11.59
CA THR A 51 14.07 8.19 10.86
C THR A 51 12.63 8.51 11.24
N PHE A 52 12.36 9.78 11.51
CA PHE A 52 11.03 10.25 11.90
C PHE A 52 10.80 11.67 11.39
N VAL A 53 9.53 12.04 11.29
CA VAL A 53 9.10 13.38 10.89
C VAL A 53 8.50 14.08 12.10
N ALA A 54 8.95 15.30 12.37
CA ALA A 54 8.48 16.12 13.47
C ALA A 54 8.01 17.49 12.94
N SER A 55 7.01 18.08 13.59
CA SER A 55 6.69 19.49 13.34
C SER A 55 7.80 20.37 13.88
N ILE A 56 8.22 21.39 13.13
CA ILE A 56 9.26 22.32 13.57
C ILE A 56 8.86 23.09 14.83
N SER A 57 7.56 23.21 15.11
CA SER A 57 7.03 23.89 16.30
C SER A 57 7.34 23.17 17.61
N ILE A 58 7.75 21.89 17.56
CA ILE A 58 8.16 21.17 18.77
C ILE A 58 9.57 21.57 19.23
N PHE A 59 10.36 22.23 18.38
CA PHE A 59 11.74 22.62 18.66
C PHE A 59 11.83 24.03 19.23
N ASP A 60 12.85 24.28 20.05
CA ASP A 60 13.14 25.64 20.50
C ASP A 60 13.70 26.52 19.38
N SER A 61 13.70 27.84 19.58
CA SER A 61 14.07 28.81 18.54
C SER A 61 15.46 28.56 17.96
N GLN A 62 16.42 28.14 18.80
CA GLN A 62 17.79 27.85 18.36
C GLN A 62 17.83 26.62 17.46
N SER A 63 17.16 25.54 17.85
CA SER A 63 17.08 24.30 17.08
C SER A 63 16.36 24.51 15.74
N ILE A 64 15.34 25.36 15.72
CA ILE A 64 14.62 25.76 14.49
C ILE A 64 15.56 26.44 13.48
N GLU A 65 16.44 27.34 13.94
CA GLU A 65 17.40 28.02 13.06
C GLU A 65 18.41 27.03 12.46
N VAL A 66 18.96 26.14 13.29
CA VAL A 66 19.91 25.12 12.83
C VAL A 66 19.25 24.17 11.82
N ILE A 67 18.00 23.76 12.05
CA ILE A 67 17.24 22.92 11.12
C ILE A 67 17.10 23.61 9.75
N LYS A 68 16.72 24.90 9.74
CA LYS A 68 16.55 25.67 8.50
C LYS A 68 17.87 25.83 7.75
N GLN A 69 18.97 26.09 8.46
CA GLN A 69 20.30 26.18 7.86
C GLN A 69 20.69 24.88 7.18
N LYS A 70 20.59 23.74 7.90
CA LYS A 70 20.95 22.42 7.35
C LYS A 70 20.09 22.01 6.18
N ALA A 71 18.80 22.35 6.20
CA ALA A 71 17.93 22.13 5.07
C ALA A 71 18.32 22.93 3.83
N GLY A 72 18.79 24.17 4.00
CA GLY A 72 19.34 25.00 2.93
C GLY A 72 20.55 24.36 2.25
N GLU A 73 21.51 23.88 3.04
CA GLU A 73 22.72 23.17 2.56
C GLU A 73 22.35 21.93 1.72
N ILE A 74 21.33 21.17 2.15
CA ILE A 74 20.85 19.98 1.44
C ILE A 74 20.20 20.36 0.10
N SER A 75 19.40 21.43 0.06
CA SER A 75 18.73 21.89 -1.16
C SER A 75 19.71 22.35 -2.24
N GLU A 76 20.77 23.07 -1.88
CA GLU A 76 21.84 23.48 -2.80
C GLU A 76 22.61 22.27 -3.35
N SER A 77 22.88 21.27 -2.51
CA SER A 77 23.58 20.04 -2.93
C SER A 77 22.76 19.21 -3.93
N LYS A 78 21.42 19.21 -3.82
CA LYS A 78 20.52 18.53 -4.77
C LYS A 78 20.49 19.22 -6.12
N LYS A 79 20.44 20.56 -6.17
CA LYS A 79 20.46 21.32 -7.44
C LYS A 79 21.73 21.06 -8.26
N SER A 80 22.86 20.79 -7.62
CA SER A 80 24.12 20.49 -8.32
C SER A 80 24.17 19.09 -8.94
N ARG A 81 23.26 18.15 -8.61
CA ARG A 81 23.30 16.75 -9.06
C ARG A 81 22.33 16.41 -10.19
N THR A 82 21.40 17.31 -10.56
CA THR A 82 20.30 17.02 -11.50
C THR A 82 20.60 17.40 -12.96
N VAL A 83 21.83 17.18 -13.43
CA VAL A 83 22.17 17.35 -14.86
C VAL A 83 22.72 16.04 -15.43
N SER A 84 21.82 15.13 -15.81
CA SER A 84 22.13 14.08 -16.81
C SER A 84 20.88 13.63 -17.57
N SER A 85 20.72 14.28 -18.73
CA SER A 85 20.09 13.89 -20.01
C SER A 85 19.20 12.64 -20.13
N GLY A 86 17.95 12.88 -20.54
CA GLY A 86 17.15 12.04 -21.44
C GLY A 86 16.35 12.97 -22.37
N SER A 87 16.21 12.65 -23.65
CA SER A 87 15.67 13.52 -24.71
C SER A 87 14.27 14.05 -24.37
N ARG A 88 14.17 15.30 -23.92
CA ARG A 88 12.89 15.96 -23.64
C ARG A 88 12.19 16.27 -24.96
N ALA A 89 11.01 15.66 -25.13
CA ALA A 89 10.01 16.19 -26.04
C ALA A 89 9.79 17.69 -25.73
N GLU A 90 9.39 18.46 -26.74
CA GLU A 90 9.08 19.88 -26.57
C GLU A 90 8.03 20.02 -25.45
N LYS A 91 8.31 20.88 -24.45
CA LYS A 91 7.41 21.06 -23.30
C LYS A 91 6.01 21.47 -23.80
N SER A 92 4.97 20.85 -23.25
CA SER A 92 3.60 21.12 -23.67
C SER A 92 3.25 22.60 -23.50
N LYS A 93 2.47 23.15 -24.44
CA LYS A 93 1.92 24.50 -24.35
C LYS A 93 0.79 24.62 -23.32
N VAL A 94 0.26 23.49 -22.84
CA VAL A 94 -0.77 23.45 -21.81
C VAL A 94 -0.13 23.70 -20.45
N SER A 95 -0.51 24.80 -19.80
CA SER A 95 -0.07 25.14 -18.43
C SER A 95 -0.69 24.21 -17.38
N PHE A 96 -0.02 24.06 -16.23
CA PHE A 96 -0.56 23.27 -15.12
C PHE A 96 -1.90 23.79 -14.58
N SER A 97 -2.15 25.11 -14.59
CA SER A 97 -3.45 25.69 -14.20
C SER A 97 -4.60 25.15 -15.06
N LYS A 98 -4.44 25.17 -16.39
CA LYS A 98 -5.42 24.57 -17.32
C LYS A 98 -5.60 23.07 -17.09
N MET A 99 -4.53 22.35 -16.74
CA MET A 99 -4.66 20.94 -16.37
C MET A 99 -5.49 20.76 -15.09
N ASN A 100 -5.24 21.55 -14.04
CA ASN A 100 -6.06 21.54 -12.83
C ASN A 100 -7.52 21.88 -13.11
N GLU A 101 -7.79 22.86 -13.98
CA GLU A 101 -9.15 23.23 -14.42
C GLU A 101 -9.86 22.04 -15.10
N SER A 102 -9.16 21.29 -15.97
CA SER A 102 -9.73 20.10 -16.61
C SER A 102 -9.93 18.94 -15.61
N VAL A 103 -8.93 18.71 -14.76
CA VAL A 103 -8.99 17.69 -13.69
C VAL A 103 -10.10 18.02 -12.68
N GLY A 104 -10.37 19.30 -12.42
CA GLY A 104 -11.30 19.75 -11.39
C GLY A 104 -10.73 19.65 -9.96
N GLN A 105 -9.41 19.49 -9.82
CA GLN A 105 -8.68 19.40 -8.55
C GLN A 105 -7.35 20.14 -8.65
N GLU A 106 -6.82 20.60 -7.52
CA GLU A 106 -5.50 21.25 -7.43
C GLU A 106 -4.36 20.20 -7.41
N LEU A 107 -4.35 19.31 -8.41
CA LEU A 107 -3.38 18.22 -8.50
C LEU A 107 -1.94 18.74 -8.65
N PHE A 108 -1.76 19.73 -9.51
CA PHE A 108 -0.45 20.25 -9.91
C PHE A 108 -0.19 21.64 -9.32
N VAL A 109 1.03 21.88 -8.83
CA VAL A 109 1.52 23.24 -8.48
C VAL A 109 2.50 23.79 -9.51
N ASP A 110 3.08 22.91 -10.32
CA ASP A 110 3.87 23.22 -11.51
C ASP A 110 3.72 22.11 -12.57
N ILE A 111 4.70 21.94 -13.47
CA ILE A 111 4.67 20.93 -14.54
C ILE A 111 5.27 19.57 -14.16
N ASN A 112 5.67 19.37 -12.91
CA ASN A 112 6.30 18.15 -12.41
C ASN A 112 5.59 17.69 -11.13
N LEU A 113 4.73 16.68 -11.24
CA LEU A 113 4.11 16.07 -10.05
C LEU A 113 5.07 15.13 -9.30
N TRP A 114 6.14 14.71 -9.96
CA TRP A 114 6.91 13.54 -9.55
C TRP A 114 8.02 13.85 -8.54
N ASP A 115 8.26 15.12 -8.23
CA ASP A 115 9.10 15.60 -7.14
C ASP A 115 8.30 16.11 -5.94
N ASP A 116 6.97 16.14 -6.03
CA ASP A 116 6.09 16.44 -4.90
C ASP A 116 6.06 15.27 -3.91
N THR A 117 5.98 15.60 -2.62
CA THR A 117 5.85 14.59 -1.56
C THR A 117 4.40 14.11 -1.40
N ALA A 118 4.23 12.91 -0.84
CA ALA A 118 2.90 12.36 -0.54
C ALA A 118 2.04 13.27 0.37
N ASP A 119 2.66 13.92 1.36
CA ASP A 119 1.99 14.87 2.26
C ASP A 119 1.44 16.09 1.49
N GLU A 120 2.21 16.61 0.51
CA GLU A 120 1.81 17.77 -0.28
C GLU A 120 0.65 17.45 -1.21
N VAL A 121 0.76 16.35 -1.95
CA VAL A 121 -0.29 15.91 -2.88
C VAL A 121 -1.55 15.52 -2.11
N GLY A 122 -1.41 14.75 -1.03
CA GLY A 122 -2.52 14.35 -0.16
C GLY A 122 -3.23 15.56 0.44
N GLY A 123 -2.48 16.58 0.86
CA GLY A 123 -3.02 17.84 1.37
C GLY A 123 -3.80 18.63 0.31
N ARG A 124 -3.26 18.78 -0.91
CA ARG A 124 -3.93 19.51 -1.99
C ARG A 124 -5.21 18.82 -2.46
N LEU A 125 -5.19 17.50 -2.54
CA LEU A 125 -6.36 16.71 -2.96
C LEU A 125 -7.35 16.41 -1.83
N ASN A 126 -6.96 16.68 -0.58
CA ASN A 126 -7.67 16.25 0.62
C ASN A 126 -7.91 14.72 0.64
N TRP A 127 -6.90 13.95 0.25
CA TRP A 127 -6.95 12.48 0.28
C TRP A 127 -6.28 11.99 1.57
N PRO A 128 -6.99 11.20 2.40
CA PRO A 128 -6.42 10.74 3.66
C PRO A 128 -5.32 9.71 3.42
N VAL A 129 -4.32 9.71 4.30
CA VAL A 129 -3.26 8.69 4.31
C VAL A 129 -3.90 7.34 4.63
N GLU A 130 -3.73 6.39 3.73
CA GLU A 130 -4.16 5.00 3.88
C GLU A 130 -3.04 4.17 4.52
N SER A 131 -1.82 4.31 3.99
CA SER A 131 -0.65 3.55 4.40
C SER A 131 0.56 4.46 4.46
N ALA A 132 1.37 4.29 5.51
CA ALA A 132 2.69 4.89 5.62
C ALA A 132 3.66 3.87 6.20
N THR A 133 4.60 3.41 5.36
CA THR A 133 5.70 2.51 5.72
C THR A 133 7.03 3.24 5.53
N SER A 134 8.13 2.61 5.91
CA SER A 134 9.47 3.15 5.71
C SER A 134 9.83 3.41 4.23
N ASN A 135 9.21 2.67 3.30
CA ASN A 135 9.51 2.67 1.87
C ASN A 135 8.33 3.07 0.97
N SER A 136 7.09 3.13 1.49
CA SER A 136 5.90 3.42 0.68
C SER A 136 4.88 4.25 1.45
N ILE A 137 4.25 5.18 0.75
CA ILE A 137 3.07 5.90 1.23
C ILE A 137 1.96 5.74 0.19
N SER A 138 0.73 5.54 0.65
CA SER A 138 -0.48 5.70 -0.17
C SER A 138 -1.50 6.57 0.53
N CYS A 139 -2.19 7.40 -0.25
CA CYS A 139 -3.38 8.12 0.20
C CYS A 139 -4.55 7.70 -0.66
N ARG A 140 -5.66 7.28 -0.03
CA ARG A 140 -6.85 6.77 -0.71
C ARG A 140 -8.08 7.56 -0.30
N LEU A 141 -8.84 8.01 -1.27
CA LEU A 141 -10.16 8.60 -1.10
C LEU A 141 -11.23 7.68 -1.70
N TYR A 142 -12.18 7.26 -0.87
CA TYR A 142 -13.49 6.81 -1.35
C TYR A 142 -14.39 8.03 -1.52
N ALA A 143 -14.51 8.52 -2.76
CA ALA A 143 -14.94 9.90 -2.97
C ALA A 143 -16.43 10.10 -2.71
N PRO A 144 -16.85 11.19 -2.04
CA PRO A 144 -18.25 11.52 -1.83
C PRO A 144 -18.98 11.86 -3.14
N SER A 145 -20.31 11.91 -3.12
CA SER A 145 -21.15 12.09 -4.32
C SER A 145 -20.93 13.40 -5.08
N ASN A 146 -20.36 14.42 -4.44
CA ASN A 146 -20.04 15.73 -5.02
C ASN A 146 -18.59 15.84 -5.52
N TYR A 147 -17.70 14.90 -5.21
CA TYR A 147 -16.31 14.94 -5.65
C TYR A 147 -16.20 14.59 -7.14
N ARG A 148 -15.34 15.30 -7.88
CA ARG A 148 -15.13 15.08 -9.31
C ARG A 148 -13.65 15.06 -9.66
N PHE A 149 -13.29 14.21 -10.60
CA PHE A 149 -11.97 14.15 -11.23
C PHE A 149 -12.19 13.94 -12.73
N LEU A 150 -11.73 14.87 -13.56
CA LEU A 150 -12.02 14.92 -15.00
C LEU A 150 -13.53 14.83 -15.29
N GLY A 151 -14.34 15.54 -14.50
CA GLY A 151 -15.79 15.63 -14.69
C GLY A 151 -16.61 14.43 -14.17
N SER A 152 -15.98 13.31 -13.85
CA SER A 152 -16.64 12.10 -13.32
C SER A 152 -16.31 11.87 -11.85
N ARG A 153 -17.15 11.13 -11.12
CA ARG A 153 -16.88 10.76 -9.72
C ARG A 153 -16.06 9.47 -9.69
N PRO A 154 -14.80 9.48 -9.23
CA PRO A 154 -14.12 8.24 -8.88
C PRO A 154 -14.79 7.65 -7.63
N TYR A 155 -15.09 6.36 -7.63
CA TYR A 155 -15.55 5.64 -6.44
C TYR A 155 -14.38 5.34 -5.50
N SER A 156 -13.20 5.09 -6.05
CA SER A 156 -11.93 5.05 -5.33
C SER A 156 -10.88 5.83 -6.11
N ALA A 157 -10.13 6.66 -5.42
CA ALA A 157 -8.96 7.33 -5.95
C ALA A 157 -7.80 7.10 -4.99
N VAL A 158 -6.67 6.62 -5.50
CA VAL A 158 -5.46 6.38 -4.72
C VAL A 158 -4.25 6.89 -5.49
N PHE A 159 -3.26 7.40 -4.77
CA PHE A 159 -1.91 7.51 -5.30
C PHE A 159 -0.94 6.72 -4.44
N TYR A 160 0.16 6.32 -5.07
CA TYR A 160 1.26 5.62 -4.46
C TYR A 160 2.51 6.49 -4.55
N GLY A 161 3.39 6.36 -3.57
CA GLY A 161 4.65 7.08 -3.53
C GLY A 161 5.57 6.58 -2.43
N SER A 162 6.57 7.40 -2.13
CA SER A 162 7.46 7.29 -0.99
C SER A 162 7.32 8.54 -0.11
N THR A 163 8.15 8.67 0.92
CA THR A 163 8.26 9.93 1.69
C THR A 163 8.76 11.10 0.84
N ASP A 164 9.42 10.81 -0.28
CA ASP A 164 10.19 11.81 -1.02
C ASP A 164 9.56 12.15 -2.38
N ASN A 165 8.67 11.30 -2.92
CA ASN A 165 8.03 11.52 -4.21
C ASN A 165 6.75 10.69 -4.41
N ILE A 166 5.92 11.12 -5.36
CA ILE A 166 4.84 10.32 -5.93
C ILE A 166 5.35 9.40 -7.06
N SER A 167 4.78 8.20 -7.16
CA SER A 167 5.09 7.23 -8.21
C SER A 167 3.97 7.07 -9.24
N SER A 168 2.70 7.02 -8.82
CA SER A 168 1.55 6.85 -9.71
C SER A 168 0.21 7.13 -9.04
N PHE A 169 -0.83 7.26 -9.85
CA PHE A 169 -2.23 7.33 -9.43
C PHE A 169 -3.03 6.19 -10.04
N SER A 170 -4.04 5.70 -9.30
CA SER A 170 -5.06 4.78 -9.76
C SER A 170 -6.43 5.30 -9.30
N LEU A 171 -7.29 5.65 -10.26
CA LEU A 171 -8.64 6.11 -10.02
C LEU A 171 -9.61 5.17 -10.72
N VAL A 172 -10.61 4.71 -9.98
CA VAL A 172 -11.67 3.84 -10.48
C VAL A 172 -12.99 4.59 -10.37
N PHE A 173 -13.69 4.68 -11.48
CA PHE A 173 -14.98 5.34 -11.60
C PHE A 173 -16.07 4.25 -11.51
N ALA A 174 -16.98 4.14 -12.47
CA ALA A 174 -17.91 3.03 -12.50
C ALA A 174 -17.18 1.67 -12.45
N ASN A 175 -17.61 0.79 -11.55
CA ASN A 175 -17.03 -0.53 -11.30
C ASN A 175 -18.07 -1.53 -10.79
N LYS A 176 -18.02 -2.77 -11.26
CA LYS A 176 -18.93 -3.86 -10.91
C LYS A 176 -18.92 -4.26 -9.43
N GLY A 177 -17.78 -4.21 -8.74
CA GLY A 177 -17.72 -4.50 -7.31
C GLY A 177 -18.24 -3.37 -6.43
N ASP A 178 -18.52 -2.21 -7.02
CA ASP A 178 -19.11 -1.06 -6.33
C ASP A 178 -20.64 -1.09 -6.43
N CYS A 179 -21.19 -1.90 -7.34
CA CYS A 179 -22.57 -2.35 -7.30
C CYS A 179 -22.76 -3.21 -6.05
N PHE A 180 -23.76 -2.93 -5.23
CA PHE A 180 -24.06 -3.52 -3.90
C PHE A 180 -23.14 -3.15 -2.71
N ALA A 181 -22.13 -2.30 -2.89
CA ALA A 181 -21.39 -1.72 -1.75
C ALA A 181 -22.29 -0.72 -0.99
N ALA A 182 -23.10 -1.28 -0.08
CA ALA A 182 -23.83 -0.53 0.91
C ALA A 182 -22.86 0.18 1.88
N GLY A 183 -23.22 1.38 2.34
CA GLY A 183 -22.45 2.14 3.31
C GLY A 183 -22.15 1.35 4.58
N GLY A 184 -21.01 1.64 5.19
CA GLY A 184 -20.55 1.00 6.42
C GLY A 184 -19.04 1.13 6.55
N VAL A 185 -18.54 1.07 7.78
CA VAL A 185 -17.11 1.00 8.13
C VAL A 185 -16.82 -0.36 8.75
N ALA A 186 -15.74 -1.01 8.33
CA ALA A 186 -15.22 -2.24 8.91
C ALA A 186 -16.25 -3.39 9.01
N GLU A 187 -16.46 -3.95 10.20
CA GLU A 187 -17.25 -5.18 10.43
C GLU A 187 -18.73 -5.06 9.98
N GLU A 188 -19.24 -3.86 9.71
CA GLU A 188 -20.64 -3.58 9.35
C GLU A 188 -20.92 -3.43 7.84
N HIS A 189 -20.00 -3.83 6.95
CA HIS A 189 -20.06 -3.57 5.50
C HIS A 189 -21.20 -4.28 4.73
N PHE A 190 -22.50 -4.06 5.01
CA PHE A 190 -23.64 -4.38 4.11
C PHE A 190 -24.96 -3.62 4.44
N LYS A 191 -24.95 -2.34 4.86
CA LYS A 191 -26.22 -1.58 5.06
C LYS A 191 -26.24 -0.16 4.48
N ASP A 192 -27.03 -0.03 3.42
CA ASP A 192 -27.47 1.14 2.67
C ASP A 192 -26.44 2.04 1.95
N GLY A 193 -26.52 2.03 0.63
CA GLY A 193 -25.93 2.99 -0.30
C GLY A 193 -26.73 2.98 -1.60
N THR A 194 -26.68 4.05 -2.42
CA THR A 194 -27.30 4.05 -3.75
C THR A 194 -26.45 3.19 -4.69
N VAL A 195 -26.76 1.90 -4.70
CA VAL A 195 -26.16 0.88 -5.55
C VAL A 195 -27.15 0.52 -6.65
N THR A 196 -26.66 0.33 -7.87
CA THR A 196 -27.44 -0.34 -8.90
C THR A 196 -27.18 -1.84 -8.84
N ASN A 197 -28.23 -2.63 -8.91
CA ASN A 197 -28.18 -4.07 -9.11
C ASN A 197 -28.47 -4.46 -10.57
N ASP A 198 -28.64 -3.45 -11.43
CA ASP A 198 -28.96 -3.62 -12.84
C ASP A 198 -27.66 -3.54 -13.67
N PRO A 199 -27.22 -4.65 -14.29
CA PRO A 199 -26.07 -4.66 -15.19
C PRO A 199 -26.17 -3.63 -16.32
N ALA A 200 -27.38 -3.38 -16.85
CA ALA A 200 -27.57 -2.42 -17.93
C ALA A 200 -27.35 -0.97 -17.46
N GLU A 201 -27.67 -0.67 -16.20
CA GLU A 201 -27.38 0.64 -15.62
C GLU A 201 -25.88 0.79 -15.34
N LEU A 202 -25.21 -0.27 -14.87
CA LEU A 202 -23.75 -0.27 -14.72
C LEU A 202 -23.04 -0.02 -16.06
N GLU A 203 -23.46 -0.68 -17.14
CA GLU A 203 -22.92 -0.47 -18.48
C GLU A 203 -23.05 0.99 -18.92
N LYS A 204 -24.24 1.59 -18.78
CA LYS A 204 -24.44 3.02 -19.07
C LYS A 204 -23.56 3.93 -18.23
N MET A 205 -23.37 3.61 -16.95
CA MET A 205 -22.46 4.37 -16.08
C MET A 205 -21.02 4.28 -16.55
N ILE A 206 -20.56 3.09 -16.95
CA ILE A 206 -19.22 2.88 -17.50
C ILE A 206 -19.03 3.67 -18.79
N GLU A 207 -19.98 3.57 -19.73
CA GLU A 207 -19.94 4.30 -21.01
C GLU A 207 -19.89 5.81 -20.79
N ARG A 208 -20.83 6.34 -19.99
CA ARG A 208 -20.91 7.77 -19.66
C ARG A 208 -19.60 8.28 -19.03
N ASP A 209 -19.09 7.59 -18.02
CA ASP A 209 -17.89 8.03 -17.32
C ASP A 209 -16.65 7.95 -18.23
N ALA A 210 -16.54 6.90 -19.05
CA ALA A 210 -15.48 6.77 -20.06
C ALA A 210 -15.52 7.88 -21.11
N GLU A 211 -16.71 8.22 -21.62
CA GLU A 211 -16.90 9.32 -22.57
C GLU A 211 -16.49 10.66 -21.96
N PHE A 212 -16.98 10.99 -20.76
CA PHE A 212 -16.63 12.27 -20.12
C PHE A 212 -15.13 12.41 -19.86
N ILE A 213 -14.48 11.37 -19.33
CA ILE A 213 -13.04 11.41 -19.02
C ILE A 213 -12.22 11.54 -20.31
N THR A 214 -12.56 10.75 -21.33
CA THR A 214 -11.89 10.77 -22.64
C THR A 214 -12.04 12.13 -23.30
N GLN A 215 -13.26 12.69 -23.33
CA GLN A 215 -13.53 14.00 -23.91
C GLN A 215 -12.76 15.11 -23.20
N LYS A 216 -12.70 15.08 -21.86
CA LYS A 216 -11.93 16.08 -21.08
C LYS A 216 -10.43 16.05 -21.38
N LEU A 217 -9.87 14.86 -21.64
CA LEU A 217 -8.47 14.70 -22.03
C LEU A 217 -8.25 15.10 -23.50
N ASP A 218 -9.15 14.73 -24.40
CA ASP A 218 -9.08 15.11 -25.81
C ASP A 218 -9.17 16.62 -26.00
N ASP A 219 -10.05 17.31 -25.27
CA ASP A 219 -10.24 18.77 -25.35
C ASP A 219 -8.97 19.55 -25.00
N ILE A 220 -8.16 19.03 -24.07
CA ILE A 220 -6.98 19.73 -23.55
C ILE A 220 -5.65 19.25 -24.15
N LEU A 221 -5.52 17.95 -24.46
CA LEU A 221 -4.28 17.33 -24.94
C LEU A 221 -4.35 16.86 -26.40
N GLY A 222 -5.52 16.95 -27.03
CA GLY A 222 -5.77 16.36 -28.34
C GLY A 222 -6.04 14.85 -28.26
N PRO A 223 -6.28 14.19 -29.41
CA PRO A 223 -6.75 12.81 -29.46
C PRO A 223 -5.76 11.83 -28.81
N GLY A 224 -6.28 10.98 -27.94
CA GLY A 224 -5.51 9.93 -27.27
C GLY A 224 -5.01 8.81 -28.19
N LYS A 225 -3.97 8.11 -27.77
CA LYS A 225 -3.35 6.98 -28.50
C LYS A 225 -3.66 5.65 -27.82
N ARG A 226 -4.14 4.67 -28.58
CA ARG A 226 -4.37 3.32 -28.06
C ARG A 226 -3.05 2.58 -27.82
N GLN A 227 -2.93 1.90 -26.68
CA GLN A 227 -1.81 1.00 -26.38
C GLN A 227 -2.25 -0.16 -25.49
N ASN A 228 -1.44 -1.21 -25.42
CA ASN A 228 -1.55 -2.22 -24.37
C ASN A 228 -0.71 -1.78 -23.18
N PHE A 229 -1.20 -2.03 -21.97
CA PHE A 229 -0.52 -1.67 -20.73
C PHE A 229 -0.69 -2.77 -19.67
N GLY A 230 0.30 -2.92 -18.80
CA GLY A 230 0.34 -3.94 -17.77
C GLY A 230 0.89 -5.29 -18.25
N GLN A 231 0.87 -6.25 -17.33
CA GLN A 231 1.46 -7.58 -17.51
C GLN A 231 0.59 -8.63 -16.81
N GLY A 232 0.64 -9.88 -17.30
CA GLY A 232 -0.13 -10.99 -16.74
C GLY A 232 -1.64 -10.73 -16.79
N SER A 233 -2.34 -11.08 -15.71
CA SER A 233 -3.75 -10.77 -15.46
C SER A 233 -4.08 -9.26 -15.42
N ALA A 234 -3.12 -8.38 -15.11
CA ALA A 234 -3.33 -6.94 -15.14
C ALA A 234 -3.21 -6.30 -16.55
N LYS A 235 -2.93 -7.10 -17.59
CA LYS A 235 -2.79 -6.63 -18.98
C LYS A 235 -4.13 -6.16 -19.53
N ARG A 236 -4.16 -4.92 -20.03
CA ARG A 236 -5.38 -4.29 -20.58
C ARG A 236 -5.08 -3.35 -21.73
N LYS A 237 -6.11 -3.00 -22.49
CA LYS A 237 -6.05 -1.90 -23.46
C LYS A 237 -6.30 -0.58 -22.72
N VAL A 238 -5.54 0.43 -23.10
CA VAL A 238 -5.71 1.80 -22.60
C VAL A 238 -5.66 2.80 -23.74
N THR A 239 -6.33 3.92 -23.57
CA THR A 239 -6.10 5.14 -24.35
C THR A 239 -5.19 6.05 -23.54
N ARG A 240 -4.14 6.56 -24.17
CA ARG A 240 -3.06 7.32 -23.53
C ARG A 240 -3.03 8.76 -24.03
N TRP A 241 -2.90 9.69 -23.10
CA TRP A 241 -2.58 11.10 -23.35
C TRP A 241 -1.32 11.47 -22.59
N ASP A 242 -0.43 12.20 -23.22
CA ASP A 242 0.82 12.65 -22.59
C ASP A 242 0.77 14.15 -22.35
N TRP A 243 1.24 14.55 -21.17
CA TRP A 243 1.41 15.94 -20.80
C TRP A 243 2.71 16.12 -20.02
N ASN A 244 3.71 16.69 -20.70
CA ASN A 244 5.09 16.75 -20.19
C ASN A 244 5.58 15.35 -19.79
N ASP A 245 5.99 15.16 -18.55
CA ASP A 245 6.53 13.90 -18.03
C ASP A 245 5.43 12.96 -17.47
N HIS A 246 4.14 13.23 -17.76
CA HIS A 246 2.98 12.46 -17.30
C HIS A 246 2.26 11.75 -18.45
N SER A 247 1.71 10.58 -18.16
CA SER A 247 0.79 9.85 -19.03
C SER A 247 -0.51 9.57 -18.28
N PHE A 248 -1.62 10.02 -18.86
CA PHE A 248 -2.99 9.70 -18.44
C PHE A 248 -3.45 8.48 -19.24
N LEU A 249 -3.78 7.39 -18.56
CA LEU A 249 -4.09 6.09 -19.17
C LEU A 249 -5.51 5.67 -18.77
N VAL A 250 -6.47 5.91 -19.67
CA VAL A 250 -7.86 5.48 -19.47
C VAL A 250 -8.02 4.04 -19.92
N SER A 251 -8.54 3.18 -19.04
CA SER A 251 -8.89 1.80 -19.36
C SER A 251 -10.38 1.59 -19.18
N VAL A 252 -11.00 0.95 -20.16
CA VAL A 252 -12.42 0.60 -20.15
C VAL A 252 -12.51 -0.91 -20.38
N ALA A 253 -13.18 -1.61 -19.47
CA ALA A 253 -13.63 -2.96 -19.69
C ALA A 253 -15.15 -2.99 -19.59
N GLU A 254 -15.78 -3.40 -20.69
CA GLU A 254 -17.23 -3.49 -20.84
C GLU A 254 -17.87 -4.30 -19.71
N GLY A 255 -18.91 -3.75 -19.10
CA GLY A 255 -19.63 -4.37 -17.97
C GLY A 255 -18.83 -4.51 -16.66
N GLU A 256 -17.54 -4.18 -16.65
CA GLU A 256 -16.65 -4.40 -15.51
C GLU A 256 -16.23 -3.08 -14.86
N PHE A 257 -15.58 -2.17 -15.60
CA PHE A 257 -15.13 -0.89 -15.03
C PHE A 257 -14.65 0.14 -16.06
N VAL A 258 -14.53 1.38 -15.58
CA VAL A 258 -13.65 2.43 -16.14
C VAL A 258 -12.65 2.90 -15.09
N SER A 259 -11.38 3.02 -15.48
CA SER A 259 -10.31 3.54 -14.63
C SER A 259 -9.42 4.54 -15.37
N LEU A 260 -8.72 5.34 -14.59
CA LEU A 260 -7.62 6.18 -15.02
C LEU A 260 -6.39 5.83 -14.18
N SER A 261 -5.26 5.55 -14.82
CA SER A 261 -3.95 5.68 -14.15
C SER A 261 -3.23 6.94 -14.63
N ILE A 262 -2.48 7.56 -13.72
CA ILE A 262 -1.56 8.66 -14.04
C ILE A 262 -0.18 8.18 -13.66
N ASP A 263 0.68 8.01 -14.67
CA ASP A 263 2.01 7.44 -14.52
C ASP A 263 3.06 8.34 -15.16
N LYS A 264 4.33 8.14 -14.80
CA LYS A 264 5.45 8.75 -15.54
C LYS A 264 5.43 8.28 -16.99
N ILE A 265 5.82 9.15 -17.91
CA ILE A 265 5.88 8.82 -19.35
C ILE A 265 6.77 7.58 -19.62
N GLU A 266 7.86 7.45 -18.87
CA GLU A 266 8.77 6.29 -18.97
C GLU A 266 8.11 4.96 -18.61
N VAL A 267 7.16 4.96 -17.66
CA VAL A 267 6.40 3.77 -17.27
C VAL A 267 5.41 3.41 -18.38
N ALA A 268 4.74 4.42 -18.94
CA ALA A 268 3.85 4.26 -20.08
C ALA A 268 4.56 3.75 -21.34
N ASP A 269 5.77 4.23 -21.61
CA ASP A 269 6.60 3.78 -22.74
C ASP A 269 7.03 2.32 -22.58
N LYS A 270 7.33 1.90 -21.35
CA LYS A 270 7.57 0.49 -21.00
C LYS A 270 6.28 -0.34 -20.93
N ARG A 271 5.12 0.26 -21.21
CA ARG A 271 3.79 -0.36 -21.15
C ARG A 271 3.49 -0.95 -19.77
N GLY A 272 3.96 -0.30 -18.71
CA GLY A 272 3.77 -0.74 -17.32
C GLY A 272 4.64 -1.93 -16.92
N ARG A 273 5.58 -2.37 -17.76
CA ARG A 273 6.52 -3.44 -17.40
C ARG A 273 7.56 -2.91 -16.43
N GLN A 274 7.75 -3.63 -15.32
CA GLN A 274 8.76 -3.30 -14.33
C GLN A 274 10.00 -4.19 -14.42
N SER A 275 11.11 -3.65 -13.93
CA SER A 275 12.36 -4.39 -13.78
C SER A 275 12.26 -5.30 -12.56
N LYS A 276 12.88 -6.49 -12.65
CA LYS A 276 12.96 -7.39 -11.50
C LYS A 276 13.82 -6.79 -10.40
N VAL A 277 13.39 -6.95 -9.15
CA VAL A 277 14.22 -6.67 -7.99
C VAL A 277 14.98 -7.94 -7.62
N ALA A 278 16.25 -7.83 -7.27
CA ALA A 278 17.06 -8.99 -6.89
C ALA A 278 16.64 -9.57 -5.54
N ASP A 279 16.53 -10.89 -5.44
CA ASP A 279 16.07 -11.62 -4.25
C ASP A 279 16.90 -11.29 -3.01
N MET A 280 18.22 -11.22 -3.18
CA MET A 280 19.14 -10.88 -2.10
C MET A 280 18.91 -9.47 -1.55
N HIS A 281 18.47 -8.52 -2.38
CA HIS A 281 18.12 -7.20 -1.90
C HIS A 281 16.83 -7.24 -1.08
N LEU A 282 15.79 -7.91 -1.60
CA LEU A 282 14.51 -8.03 -0.89
C LEU A 282 14.62 -8.79 0.43
N ARG A 283 15.37 -9.91 0.46
CA ARG A 283 15.63 -10.66 1.71
C ARG A 283 16.17 -9.76 2.80
N ARG A 284 17.17 -8.92 2.49
CA ARG A 284 17.72 -7.95 3.46
C ARG A 284 16.69 -6.92 3.93
N VAL A 285 15.84 -6.44 3.02
CA VAL A 285 14.78 -5.47 3.36
C VAL A 285 13.75 -6.14 4.27
N HIS A 286 13.32 -7.36 3.97
CA HIS A 286 12.32 -8.09 4.75
C HIS A 286 12.85 -8.56 6.10
N GLU A 287 14.10 -9.02 6.17
CA GLU A 287 14.78 -9.29 7.45
C GLU A 287 14.83 -8.03 8.32
N ALA A 288 15.11 -6.86 7.74
CA ALA A 288 15.11 -5.59 8.46
C ALA A 288 13.70 -5.12 8.89
N ASN A 289 12.65 -5.66 8.29
CA ASN A 289 11.27 -5.41 8.70
C ASN A 289 10.83 -6.29 9.88
N VAL A 290 11.61 -7.29 10.27
CA VAL A 290 11.28 -8.15 11.42
C VAL A 290 11.69 -7.47 12.72
N GLU A 291 10.70 -7.03 13.49
CA GLU A 291 10.86 -6.49 14.83
C GLU A 291 10.75 -7.60 15.87
N LYS A 292 11.72 -7.65 16.79
CA LYS A 292 11.66 -8.48 18.00
C LYS A 292 11.47 -7.58 19.20
N ARG A 293 10.34 -7.74 19.90
CA ARG A 293 9.95 -6.92 21.05
C ARG A 293 10.32 -7.62 22.36
N ASP A 294 10.51 -6.84 23.43
CA ASP A 294 10.93 -7.35 24.75
C ASP A 294 9.95 -8.37 25.36
N ASN A 295 8.67 -8.30 24.99
CA ASN A 295 7.63 -9.25 25.42
C ASN A 295 7.67 -10.59 24.67
N GLY A 296 8.64 -10.79 23.77
CA GLY A 296 8.80 -11.99 22.96
C GLY A 296 8.00 -12.00 21.65
N ASP A 297 7.30 -10.91 21.33
CA ASP A 297 6.64 -10.78 20.03
C ASP A 297 7.68 -10.64 18.92
N VAL A 298 7.46 -11.35 17.82
CA VAL A 298 8.20 -11.20 16.56
C VAL A 298 7.19 -10.82 15.49
N VAL A 299 7.31 -9.62 14.93
CA VAL A 299 6.36 -9.10 13.95
C VAL A 299 7.06 -8.52 12.73
N ILE A 300 6.43 -8.67 11.57
CA ILE A 300 6.82 -8.04 10.32
C ILE A 300 6.18 -6.66 10.26
N LEU A 301 7.01 -5.64 10.12
CA LEU A 301 6.63 -4.26 9.89
C LEU A 301 6.54 -3.95 8.39
N ASN A 302 6.11 -2.73 8.05
CA ASN A 302 6.15 -2.17 6.70
C ASN A 302 5.39 -2.96 5.61
N ILE A 303 4.45 -3.83 5.98
CA ILE A 303 3.44 -4.35 5.03
C ILE A 303 2.48 -3.20 4.73
N PRO A 304 2.36 -2.73 3.48
CA PRO A 304 1.49 -1.60 3.17
C PRO A 304 0.03 -1.94 3.50
N MET A 305 -0.73 -0.95 3.94
CA MET A 305 -2.18 -1.05 4.04
C MET A 305 -2.80 -0.84 2.65
N VAL A 306 -3.81 -1.66 2.36
CA VAL A 306 -4.76 -1.45 1.27
C VAL A 306 -6.12 -1.65 1.92
N ASP A 307 -6.79 -0.54 2.17
CA ASP A 307 -8.14 -0.54 2.71
C ASP A 307 -9.08 -0.98 1.59
N GLN A 308 -9.85 -2.05 1.81
CA GLN A 308 -10.83 -2.53 0.84
C GLN A 308 -12.04 -1.57 0.73
N GLY A 309 -12.25 -0.72 1.74
CA GLY A 309 -13.41 0.14 1.87
C GLY A 309 -14.71 -0.68 1.98
N PRO A 310 -15.85 -0.14 1.52
CA PRO A 310 -17.17 -0.75 1.74
C PRO A 310 -17.48 -1.98 0.86
N LYS A 311 -16.48 -2.74 0.42
CA LYS A 311 -16.60 -3.75 -0.64
C LYS A 311 -16.22 -5.12 -0.13
N GLY A 312 -16.75 -6.19 -0.72
CA GLY A 312 -16.27 -7.56 -0.49
C GLY A 312 -14.92 -7.86 -1.18
N TYR A 313 -13.93 -6.97 -1.05
CA TYR A 313 -12.63 -7.00 -1.76
C TYR A 313 -11.47 -7.46 -0.86
N CYS A 314 -11.76 -8.19 0.21
CA CYS A 314 -10.75 -8.70 1.14
C CYS A 314 -9.64 -9.47 0.43
N VAL A 315 -9.98 -10.28 -0.56
CA VAL A 315 -8.99 -11.06 -1.32
C VAL A 315 -8.07 -10.18 -2.18
N PRO A 316 -8.57 -9.37 -3.13
CA PRO A 316 -7.68 -8.51 -3.91
C PRO A 316 -6.91 -7.49 -3.06
N ALA A 317 -7.50 -6.93 -2.00
CA ALA A 317 -6.80 -6.00 -1.11
C ALA A 317 -5.63 -6.70 -0.40
N THR A 318 -5.89 -7.85 0.23
CA THR A 318 -4.86 -8.63 0.95
C THR A 318 -3.75 -9.13 0.01
N PHE A 319 -4.09 -9.52 -1.23
CA PHE A 319 -3.08 -9.85 -2.25
C PHE A 319 -2.27 -8.64 -2.70
N GLU A 320 -2.89 -7.47 -2.91
CA GLU A 320 -2.16 -6.25 -3.26
C GLU A 320 -1.10 -5.92 -2.21
N ARG A 321 -1.46 -6.01 -0.92
CA ARG A 321 -0.55 -5.75 0.21
C ARG A 321 0.68 -6.65 0.16
N CYS A 322 0.49 -7.97 0.03
CA CYS A 322 1.59 -8.92 -0.05
C CYS A 322 2.40 -8.77 -1.34
N MET A 323 1.76 -8.55 -2.49
CA MET A 323 2.45 -8.35 -3.76
C MET A 323 3.32 -7.09 -3.72
N ARG A 324 2.79 -5.97 -3.23
CA ARG A 324 3.56 -4.72 -3.08
C ARG A 324 4.68 -4.85 -2.07
N TYR A 325 4.48 -5.57 -0.96
CA TYR A 325 5.53 -5.90 -0.01
C TYR A 325 6.68 -6.69 -0.67
N MET A 326 6.36 -7.52 -1.67
CA MET A 326 7.32 -8.28 -2.48
C MET A 326 7.86 -7.51 -3.71
N GLU A 327 7.63 -6.19 -3.78
CA GLU A 327 7.99 -5.31 -4.91
C GLU A 327 7.38 -5.76 -6.25
N ILE A 328 6.17 -6.33 -6.18
CA ILE A 328 5.34 -6.69 -7.34
C ILE A 328 4.24 -5.62 -7.46
N PRO A 329 4.16 -4.89 -8.59
CA PRO A 329 3.07 -3.97 -8.85
C PRO A 329 1.73 -4.68 -8.80
N ALA A 330 0.82 -4.14 -8.01
CA ALA A 330 -0.54 -4.65 -7.87
C ALA A 330 -1.50 -3.49 -7.64
N ASP A 331 -2.73 -3.68 -8.06
CA ASP A 331 -3.85 -2.77 -7.81
C ASP A 331 -5.08 -3.61 -7.51
N MET A 332 -5.72 -3.35 -6.38
CA MET A 332 -6.85 -4.09 -5.85
C MET A 332 -7.97 -4.27 -6.90
N TYR A 333 -8.24 -3.27 -7.73
CA TYR A 333 -9.32 -3.36 -8.71
C TYR A 333 -8.95 -4.19 -9.93
N LEU A 334 -7.70 -4.09 -10.38
CA LEU A 334 -7.19 -4.98 -11.44
C LEU A 334 -7.16 -6.44 -10.95
N LEU A 335 -6.77 -6.65 -9.70
CA LEU A 335 -6.83 -7.96 -9.06
C LEU A 335 -8.26 -8.46 -8.90
N ALA A 336 -9.21 -7.60 -8.52
CA ALA A 336 -10.61 -7.98 -8.38
C ALA A 336 -11.18 -8.54 -9.69
N MET A 337 -10.85 -7.93 -10.82
CA MET A 337 -11.20 -8.47 -12.14
C MET A 337 -10.54 -9.81 -12.44
N ALA A 338 -9.22 -9.89 -12.22
CA ALA A 338 -8.45 -11.11 -12.44
C ALA A 338 -8.99 -12.29 -11.60
N GLY A 339 -9.53 -11.99 -10.42
CA GLY A 339 -10.17 -12.95 -9.54
C GLY A 339 -11.65 -13.27 -9.87
N ASN A 340 -12.20 -12.73 -10.97
CA ASN A 340 -13.62 -12.83 -11.34
C ASN A 340 -14.55 -12.43 -10.19
N THR A 341 -14.25 -11.30 -9.54
CA THR A 341 -15.04 -10.82 -8.41
C THR A 341 -16.48 -10.54 -8.84
N GLY A 342 -17.43 -11.03 -8.04
CA GLY A 342 -18.85 -10.91 -8.32
C GLY A 342 -19.35 -9.47 -8.19
N MET A 343 -20.56 -9.23 -8.71
CA MET A 343 -21.27 -7.98 -8.43
C MET A 343 -21.56 -7.96 -6.91
N GLY A 344 -21.09 -6.94 -6.19
CA GLY A 344 -21.17 -6.86 -4.73
C GLY A 344 -19.94 -7.35 -3.96
N GLY A 345 -18.91 -7.78 -4.68
CA GLY A 345 -17.70 -8.35 -4.09
C GLY A 345 -17.75 -9.88 -4.04
N GLY A 346 -16.87 -10.45 -3.23
CA GLY A 346 -16.67 -11.90 -3.18
C GLY A 346 -15.79 -12.36 -4.33
N THR A 347 -14.58 -12.81 -3.98
CA THR A 347 -13.60 -13.31 -4.94
C THR A 347 -13.34 -14.78 -4.66
N VAL A 348 -13.32 -15.61 -5.71
CA VAL A 348 -12.89 -17.00 -5.57
C VAL A 348 -11.37 -17.01 -5.45
N ILE A 349 -10.85 -17.24 -4.24
CA ILE A 349 -9.41 -17.10 -3.96
C ILE A 349 -8.55 -17.92 -4.93
N SER A 350 -8.94 -19.15 -5.28
CA SER A 350 -8.21 -19.99 -6.23
C SER A 350 -8.16 -19.39 -7.64
N THR A 351 -9.20 -18.69 -8.06
CA THR A 351 -9.21 -17.97 -9.34
C THR A 351 -8.19 -16.85 -9.32
N LEU A 352 -8.19 -16.04 -8.25
CA LEU A 352 -7.20 -14.96 -8.12
C LEU A 352 -5.76 -15.50 -8.08
N VAL A 353 -5.49 -16.52 -7.26
CA VAL A 353 -4.17 -17.17 -7.15
C VAL A 353 -3.68 -17.63 -8.51
N ASN A 354 -4.52 -18.32 -9.27
CA ASN A 354 -4.17 -18.77 -10.63
C ASN A 354 -3.90 -17.59 -11.57
N SER A 355 -4.66 -16.51 -11.45
CA SER A 355 -4.51 -15.33 -12.30
C SER A 355 -3.22 -14.57 -12.02
N VAL A 356 -2.83 -14.42 -10.75
CA VAL A 356 -1.63 -13.64 -10.37
C VAL A 356 -0.32 -14.42 -10.44
N GLN A 357 -0.38 -15.75 -10.58
CA GLN A 357 0.80 -16.63 -10.58
C GLN A 357 1.85 -16.18 -11.62
N GLN A 358 1.41 -15.76 -12.81
CA GLN A 358 2.31 -15.33 -13.89
C GLN A 358 3.00 -14.00 -13.59
N GLU A 359 2.31 -13.04 -12.98
CA GLU A 359 2.93 -11.79 -12.51
C GLU A 359 3.98 -12.06 -11.45
N VAL A 360 3.65 -12.91 -10.47
CA VAL A 360 4.56 -13.29 -9.39
C VAL A 360 5.83 -13.93 -9.97
N TRP A 361 5.69 -14.91 -10.86
CA TRP A 361 6.85 -15.52 -11.53
C TRP A 361 7.64 -14.55 -12.40
N THR A 362 6.97 -13.64 -13.12
CA THR A 362 7.70 -12.69 -13.94
C THR A 362 8.49 -11.69 -13.10
N ALA A 363 7.97 -11.31 -11.94
CA ALA A 363 8.72 -10.51 -10.96
C ALA A 363 9.91 -11.26 -10.34
N GLY A 364 10.04 -12.57 -10.62
CA GLY A 364 11.09 -13.43 -10.07
C GLY A 364 10.76 -13.92 -8.67
N ARG A 365 9.47 -14.13 -8.35
CA ARG A 365 8.98 -14.63 -7.07
C ARG A 365 8.26 -15.95 -7.25
N THR A 366 7.95 -16.62 -6.16
CA THR A 366 7.15 -17.84 -6.15
C THR A 366 5.91 -17.64 -5.28
N LEU A 367 4.72 -17.95 -5.82
CA LEU A 367 3.48 -18.06 -5.05
C LEU A 367 3.20 -19.53 -4.77
N ASN A 368 3.23 -19.90 -3.49
CA ASN A 368 2.97 -21.24 -2.99
C ASN A 368 1.63 -21.31 -2.27
N THR A 369 0.89 -22.40 -2.49
CA THR A 369 -0.28 -22.75 -1.68
C THR A 369 0.17 -23.71 -0.59
N LEU A 370 -0.21 -23.42 0.66
CA LEU A 370 0.03 -24.29 1.80
C LEU A 370 -1.20 -25.18 2.04
N ASN A 371 -0.96 -26.46 2.26
CA ASN A 371 -2.02 -27.44 2.53
C ASN A 371 -2.43 -27.36 4.00
N GLY A 372 -3.58 -26.74 4.27
CA GLY A 372 -4.06 -26.54 5.64
C GLY A 372 -3.52 -25.27 6.30
N PHE A 373 -3.80 -25.15 7.60
CA PHE A 373 -3.18 -24.12 8.43
C PHE A 373 -1.75 -24.55 8.79
N PRO A 374 -0.72 -23.70 8.62
CA PRO A 374 0.65 -24.08 8.94
C PRO A 374 0.82 -24.38 10.42
N THR A 375 1.66 -25.37 10.74
CA THR A 375 2.05 -25.61 12.13
C THR A 375 2.77 -24.39 12.70
N PHE A 376 2.77 -24.24 14.03
CA PHE A 376 3.45 -23.10 14.67
C PHE A 376 4.91 -22.95 14.22
N LYS A 377 5.64 -24.07 14.09
CA LYS A 377 7.04 -24.08 13.63
C LYS A 377 7.19 -23.61 12.18
N GLU A 378 6.23 -23.92 11.31
CA GLU A 378 6.22 -23.42 9.93
C GLU A 378 5.91 -21.93 9.88
N LEU A 379 4.95 -21.45 10.70
CA LEU A 379 4.68 -20.03 10.85
C LEU A 379 5.95 -19.28 11.27
N GLU A 380 6.64 -19.76 12.30
CA GLU A 380 7.89 -19.15 12.77
C GLU A 380 8.96 -19.07 11.68
N LYS A 381 9.08 -20.10 10.85
CA LYS A 381 10.07 -20.12 9.76
C LYS A 381 9.85 -18.96 8.79
N TYR A 382 8.62 -18.81 8.27
CA TYR A 382 8.30 -17.73 7.34
C TYR A 382 8.43 -16.35 7.99
N LEU A 383 7.89 -16.20 9.20
CA LEU A 383 7.80 -14.90 9.86
C LEU A 383 9.17 -14.39 10.35
N LYS A 384 10.09 -15.28 10.75
CA LYS A 384 11.48 -14.90 11.08
C LYS A 384 12.28 -14.42 9.87
N ASP A 385 11.93 -14.90 8.67
CA ASP A 385 12.54 -14.48 7.41
C ASP A 385 11.86 -13.22 6.81
N GLY A 386 10.89 -12.63 7.54
CA GLY A 386 10.18 -11.44 7.09
C GLY A 386 9.13 -11.71 6.00
N VAL A 387 8.73 -12.97 5.82
CA VAL A 387 7.77 -13.41 4.80
C VAL A 387 6.37 -13.55 5.42
N PRO A 388 5.40 -12.69 5.08
CA PRO A 388 4.04 -12.77 5.59
C PRO A 388 3.26 -13.93 4.95
N ILE A 389 2.23 -14.40 5.65
CA ILE A 389 1.38 -15.52 5.20
C ILE A 389 -0.04 -15.01 4.96
N LEU A 390 -0.52 -15.19 3.74
CA LEU A 390 -1.93 -14.95 3.36
C LEU A 390 -2.77 -16.08 3.96
N TRP A 391 -3.73 -15.75 4.84
CA TRP A 391 -4.50 -16.73 5.61
C TRP A 391 -5.99 -16.60 5.32
N GLY A 392 -6.54 -17.57 4.59
CA GLY A 392 -7.98 -17.68 4.39
C GLY A 392 -8.65 -18.21 5.64
N MET A 393 -9.69 -17.53 6.12
CA MET A 393 -10.29 -17.79 7.42
C MET A 393 -11.79 -17.48 7.46
N HIS A 394 -12.45 -17.87 8.56
CA HIS A 394 -13.86 -17.62 8.84
C HIS A 394 -14.03 -16.48 9.84
N SER A 395 -14.35 -15.27 9.35
CA SER A 395 -14.43 -14.02 10.13
C SER A 395 -15.75 -13.94 10.91
N THR A 396 -15.93 -14.84 11.88
CA THR A 396 -17.12 -14.87 12.74
C THR A 396 -17.11 -13.73 13.75
N GLN A 397 -18.29 -13.40 14.29
CA GLN A 397 -18.40 -12.42 15.39
C GLN A 397 -17.57 -12.83 16.60
N TRP A 398 -17.64 -14.12 17.00
CA TRP A 398 -16.85 -14.64 18.12
C TRP A 398 -15.35 -14.42 17.91
N PHE A 399 -14.85 -14.68 16.70
CA PHE A 399 -13.44 -14.52 16.36
C PHE A 399 -13.01 -13.05 16.49
N ASN A 400 -13.78 -12.13 15.90
CA ASN A 400 -13.47 -10.71 15.92
C ASN A 400 -13.53 -10.13 17.34
N ASP A 401 -14.59 -10.43 18.10
CA ASP A 401 -14.73 -10.00 19.50
C ASP A 401 -13.56 -10.50 20.36
N THR A 402 -13.18 -11.77 20.15
CA THR A 402 -12.07 -12.41 20.86
C THR A 402 -10.74 -11.76 20.52
N ALA A 403 -10.43 -11.59 19.24
CA ALA A 403 -9.19 -10.96 18.78
C ALA A 403 -9.09 -9.50 19.27
N ASN A 404 -10.16 -8.71 19.15
CA ASN A 404 -10.20 -7.31 19.58
C ASN A 404 -9.99 -7.19 21.10
N ARG A 405 -10.69 -8.02 21.89
CA ARG A 405 -10.56 -8.05 23.35
C ARG A 405 -9.16 -8.49 23.79
N ARG A 406 -8.61 -9.56 23.21
CA ARG A 406 -7.29 -10.10 23.59
C ARG A 406 -6.15 -9.19 23.20
N THR A 407 -6.21 -8.60 22.02
CA THR A 407 -5.25 -7.57 21.59
C THR A 407 -5.19 -6.41 22.58
N SER A 408 -6.33 -6.05 23.18
CA SER A 408 -6.39 -5.01 24.21
C SER A 408 -5.85 -5.49 25.56
N MET A 409 -6.30 -6.65 26.04
CA MET A 409 -5.90 -7.20 27.34
C MET A 409 -4.41 -7.54 27.43
N ARG A 410 -3.81 -8.06 26.35
CA ARG A 410 -2.39 -8.47 26.36
C ARG A 410 -1.44 -7.31 26.63
N LYS A 411 -1.78 -6.09 26.18
CA LYS A 411 -0.96 -4.87 26.39
C LYS A 411 -0.75 -4.54 27.86
N ALA A 412 -1.68 -4.92 28.73
CA ALA A 412 -1.63 -4.66 30.17
C ALA A 412 -1.20 -5.88 31.00
N SER A 413 -0.87 -7.00 30.35
CA SER A 413 -0.66 -8.30 31.01
C SER A 413 0.83 -8.64 31.14
N GLN A 414 1.20 -9.25 32.26
CA GLN A 414 2.53 -9.86 32.41
C GLN A 414 2.61 -11.14 31.58
N PRO A 415 3.74 -11.43 30.87
CA PRO A 415 3.83 -12.54 29.92
C PRO A 415 3.41 -13.90 30.48
N ASP A 416 3.87 -14.27 31.68
CA ASP A 416 3.53 -15.57 32.30
C ASP A 416 2.04 -15.69 32.67
N MET A 417 1.43 -14.58 33.10
CA MET A 417 -0.01 -14.55 33.37
C MET A 417 -0.81 -14.64 32.07
N TRP A 418 -0.35 -13.92 31.04
CA TRP A 418 -0.99 -13.95 29.73
C TRP A 418 -0.95 -15.34 29.10
N ARG A 419 0.21 -16.02 29.16
CA ARG A 419 0.34 -17.41 28.70
C ARG A 419 -0.71 -18.33 29.33
N LYS A 420 -0.90 -18.24 30.66
CA LYS A 420 -1.93 -19.04 31.36
C LYS A 420 -3.37 -18.70 30.94
N ILE A 421 -3.63 -17.45 30.56
CA ILE A 421 -4.94 -17.04 30.04
C ILE A 421 -5.19 -17.68 28.66
N ILE A 422 -4.17 -17.70 27.80
CA ILE A 422 -4.25 -18.31 26.47
C ILE A 422 -4.38 -19.83 26.58
N GLU A 423 -3.58 -20.50 27.41
CA GLU A 423 -3.67 -21.95 27.65
C GLU A 423 -5.09 -22.37 28.09
N LYS A 424 -5.68 -21.63 29.04
CA LYS A 424 -7.06 -21.88 29.49
C LYS A 424 -8.12 -21.59 28.43
N ALA A 425 -7.85 -20.66 27.52
CA ALA A 425 -8.77 -20.36 26.42
C ALA A 425 -8.72 -21.49 25.37
N ASP A 426 -7.52 -21.97 25.06
CA ASP A 426 -7.30 -23.09 24.16
C ASP A 426 -7.95 -24.40 24.65
N GLU A 427 -7.94 -24.65 25.96
CA GLU A 427 -8.65 -25.80 26.57
C GLU A 427 -10.17 -25.75 26.34
N LYS A 428 -10.75 -24.56 26.19
CA LYS A 428 -12.19 -24.36 25.98
C LYS A 428 -12.59 -24.29 24.51
N LEU A 429 -11.62 -24.42 23.59
CA LEU A 429 -11.88 -24.30 22.17
C LEU A 429 -12.75 -25.45 21.65
N GLU A 430 -12.73 -26.62 22.31
CA GLU A 430 -13.59 -27.77 22.00
C GLU A 430 -15.09 -27.45 22.17
N ASP A 431 -15.44 -26.49 23.04
CA ASP A 431 -16.81 -26.03 23.25
C ASP A 431 -17.26 -24.99 22.21
N VAL A 432 -16.34 -24.51 21.36
CA VAL A 432 -16.61 -23.49 20.34
C VAL A 432 -16.99 -24.17 19.04
N SER A 433 -18.20 -23.91 18.57
CA SER A 433 -18.66 -24.44 17.27
C SER A 433 -17.69 -24.07 16.14
N SER A 434 -17.30 -25.06 15.35
CA SER A 434 -16.54 -24.82 14.12
C SER A 434 -17.41 -24.09 13.10
N PRO A 435 -16.87 -23.08 12.39
CA PRO A 435 -17.57 -22.43 11.28
C PRO A 435 -17.97 -23.46 10.22
N GLN A 436 -19.17 -23.31 9.62
CA GLN A 436 -19.54 -24.17 8.51
C GLN A 436 -18.77 -23.80 7.25
N ARG A 437 -18.57 -24.79 6.37
CA ARG A 437 -17.87 -24.59 5.10
C ARG A 437 -18.59 -23.54 4.26
N GLY A 438 -17.88 -22.47 3.91
CA GLY A 438 -18.38 -21.40 3.04
C GLY A 438 -19.01 -20.21 3.75
N GLU A 439 -19.18 -20.26 5.07
CA GLU A 439 -19.73 -19.14 5.84
C GLU A 439 -18.64 -18.16 6.28
N ASN A 440 -18.95 -16.85 6.29
CA ASN A 440 -18.06 -15.80 6.81
C ASN A 440 -16.63 -15.82 6.22
N LEU A 441 -16.48 -16.23 4.95
CA LEU A 441 -15.16 -16.34 4.33
C LEU A 441 -14.47 -14.98 4.24
N HIS A 442 -13.22 -14.95 4.67
CA HIS A 442 -12.37 -13.78 4.67
C HIS A 442 -10.91 -14.17 4.47
N ILE A 443 -10.03 -13.19 4.26
CA ILE A 443 -8.59 -13.42 4.17
C ILE A 443 -7.81 -12.28 4.81
N CYS A 444 -6.93 -12.68 5.72
CA CYS A 444 -6.05 -11.79 6.47
C CYS A 444 -4.58 -12.10 6.15
N ILE A 445 -3.67 -11.32 6.70
CA ILE A 445 -2.24 -11.59 6.65
C ILE A 445 -1.77 -11.93 8.05
N ILE A 446 -1.19 -13.12 8.25
CA ILE A 446 -0.40 -13.42 9.44
C ILE A 446 0.97 -12.77 9.24
N HIS A 447 1.33 -11.90 10.18
CA HIS A 447 2.56 -11.11 10.09
C HIS A 447 3.39 -11.16 11.38
N GLY A 448 3.05 -12.01 12.35
CA GLY A 448 3.87 -12.18 13.54
C GLY A 448 3.45 -13.34 14.41
N PHE A 449 4.24 -13.60 15.45
CA PHE A 449 4.00 -14.64 16.43
C PHE A 449 4.63 -14.29 17.78
N ASN A 450 4.20 -15.00 18.83
CA ASN A 450 4.87 -15.02 20.12
C ASN A 450 5.08 -16.47 20.54
N GLU A 451 6.35 -16.89 20.62
CA GLU A 451 6.71 -18.28 20.90
C GLU A 451 6.31 -18.74 22.30
N THR A 452 6.30 -17.82 23.28
CA THR A 452 5.99 -18.13 24.68
C THR A 452 4.50 -18.32 24.90
N THR A 453 3.68 -17.47 24.30
CA THR A 453 2.22 -17.49 24.47
C THR A 453 1.51 -18.31 23.40
N LYS A 454 2.24 -18.80 22.38
CA LYS A 454 1.73 -19.55 21.23
C LYS A 454 0.62 -18.79 20.49
N GLU A 455 0.81 -17.48 20.37
CA GLU A 455 -0.09 -16.59 19.65
C GLU A 455 0.47 -16.22 18.27
N ILE A 456 -0.42 -15.80 17.37
CA ILE A 456 -0.08 -15.18 16.10
C ILE A 456 -0.56 -13.72 16.08
N ALA A 457 0.17 -12.88 15.35
CA ALA A 457 -0.26 -11.54 14.97
C ALA A 457 -0.79 -11.57 13.54
N PHE A 458 -1.96 -10.98 13.32
CA PHE A 458 -2.56 -10.86 12.01
C PHE A 458 -3.08 -9.45 11.75
N THR A 459 -3.12 -9.07 10.47
CA THR A 459 -3.63 -7.79 10.00
C THR A 459 -4.71 -7.99 8.95
N ASP A 460 -5.70 -7.10 8.98
CA ASP A 460 -6.86 -7.09 8.09
C ASP A 460 -6.76 -5.94 7.07
N SER A 461 -7.55 -6.04 6.00
CA SER A 461 -7.71 -5.01 4.97
C SER A 461 -8.82 -3.99 5.27
N TRP A 462 -9.39 -4.00 6.48
CA TRP A 462 -10.39 -3.01 6.95
C TRP A 462 -9.78 -1.68 7.43
N GLY A 463 -8.59 -1.36 6.96
CA GLY A 463 -7.92 -0.08 7.21
C GLY A 463 -7.06 -0.02 8.49
N PRO A 464 -6.54 1.17 8.83
CA PRO A 464 -5.42 1.35 9.78
C PRO A 464 -5.64 0.83 11.20
N ARG A 465 -6.91 0.68 11.63
CA ARG A 465 -7.25 0.15 12.96
C ARG A 465 -7.00 -1.36 13.10
N PHE A 466 -6.86 -2.06 11.99
CA PHE A 466 -6.69 -3.52 11.93
C PHE A 466 -5.27 -3.93 11.49
N THR A 467 -4.29 -3.07 11.77
CA THR A 467 -2.88 -3.27 11.41
C THR A 467 -2.18 -4.34 12.25
N GLU A 468 -2.67 -4.64 13.46
CA GLU A 468 -2.14 -5.73 14.29
C GLU A 468 -3.21 -6.18 15.30
N ARG A 469 -3.63 -7.44 15.20
CA ARG A 469 -4.49 -8.14 16.15
C ARG A 469 -3.87 -9.48 16.53
N TRP A 470 -4.18 -9.97 17.71
CA TRP A 470 -3.57 -11.17 18.29
C TRP A 470 -4.62 -12.21 18.68
N ILE A 471 -4.30 -13.47 18.39
CA ILE A 471 -5.10 -14.64 18.75
C ILE A 471 -4.19 -15.87 18.96
N SER A 472 -4.66 -16.92 19.64
CA SER A 472 -3.85 -18.15 19.78
C SER A 472 -3.70 -18.86 18.44
N ALA A 473 -2.60 -19.60 18.26
CA ALA A 473 -2.39 -20.37 17.04
C ALA A 473 -3.44 -21.49 16.87
N LYS A 474 -3.94 -22.07 17.98
CA LYS A 474 -5.00 -23.08 17.94
C LYS A 474 -6.34 -22.49 17.50
N GLU A 475 -6.68 -21.30 17.97
CA GLU A 475 -7.86 -20.57 17.52
C GLU A 475 -7.75 -20.17 16.06
N ALA A 476 -6.57 -19.69 15.63
CA ALA A 476 -6.32 -19.41 14.22
C ALA A 476 -6.51 -20.66 13.34
N GLU A 477 -6.04 -21.83 13.79
CA GLU A 477 -6.29 -23.09 13.12
C GLU A 477 -7.78 -23.45 13.09
N HIS A 478 -8.49 -23.32 14.22
CA HIS A 478 -9.93 -23.62 14.33
C HIS A 478 -10.80 -22.77 13.41
N PHE A 479 -10.46 -21.50 13.22
CA PHE A 479 -11.16 -20.58 12.32
C PHE A 479 -10.55 -20.52 10.92
N SER A 480 -9.57 -21.37 10.60
CA SER A 480 -8.96 -21.43 9.28
C SER A 480 -9.92 -22.01 8.24
N SER A 481 -9.88 -21.48 7.02
CA SER A 481 -10.54 -22.10 5.86
C SER A 481 -9.77 -23.33 5.32
N GLY A 482 -8.64 -23.66 5.95
CA GLY A 482 -7.74 -24.72 5.53
C GLY A 482 -6.85 -24.37 4.33
N ARG A 483 -6.74 -23.08 3.98
CA ARG A 483 -5.90 -22.61 2.88
C ARG A 483 -5.11 -21.36 3.29
N CYS A 484 -3.80 -21.45 3.10
CA CYS A 484 -2.89 -20.32 3.23
C CYS A 484 -2.00 -20.22 1.98
N TRP A 485 -1.42 -19.05 1.76
CA TRP A 485 -0.51 -18.80 0.66
C TRP A 485 0.69 -17.98 1.10
N VAL A 486 1.80 -18.16 0.40
CA VAL A 486 3.03 -17.41 0.63
C VAL A 486 3.58 -16.95 -0.70
N ILE A 487 3.98 -15.68 -0.78
CA ILE A 487 4.80 -15.16 -1.87
C ILE A 487 6.23 -15.06 -1.34
N GLU A 488 7.16 -15.81 -1.93
CA GLU A 488 8.56 -15.86 -1.52
C GLU A 488 9.51 -15.56 -2.70
N TYR A 489 10.80 -15.44 -2.40
CA TYR A 489 11.84 -15.06 -3.36
C TYR A 489 12.17 -16.18 -4.34
#